data_AF-A0A1J1LIC3-F1
#
_entry.id   AF-A0A1J1LIC3-F1
#
_cell.length_a   1.000
_cell.length_b   1.000
_cell.length_c   1.000
_cell.angle_alpha   90.00
_cell.angle_beta   90.00
_cell.angle_gamma   90.00
#
_symmetry.space_group_name_H-M   'P 1'
#
loop_
_entity.id
_entity.type
_entity.pdbx_description
1 polymer ?
#
loop_
_entity_poly.entity_id
_entity_poly.type
_entity_poly.pdbx_seq_one_letter_code
_entity_poly.pdbx_strand_id
1 'polypeptide(L)'
;MYWEEPVNSTPTIPCDLPLRMELNLNYPQSYLLLLNRGLNTRFLVCPSLAFAPDNKIDQPPILLPQMGSIATQKNRFIKFDGEGVEEYLGIVSEKPIEIDGLTRNPKQQFPILEDDILNQLWQQLQQQQNWQVFYQSFQVVKHQP
;
A
#
# COMPACT_ATOMS: atom_id res chain seq x y z
N MET A 1 -25.69 -16.58 -28.10
CA MET A 1 -24.77 -16.58 -26.95
C MET A 1 -24.26 -15.17 -26.85
N TYR A 2 -24.83 -14.39 -25.93
CA TYR A 2 -24.43 -13.00 -25.73
C TYR A 2 -23.29 -13.00 -24.72
N TRP A 3 -22.15 -12.46 -25.14
CA TRP A 3 -21.09 -12.08 -24.23
C TRP A 3 -21.37 -10.64 -23.85
N GLU A 4 -21.86 -10.43 -22.64
CA GLU A 4 -21.83 -9.09 -22.05
C GLU A 4 -20.42 -8.88 -21.50
N GLU A 5 -19.82 -7.72 -21.79
CA GLU A 5 -18.58 -7.33 -21.14
C GLU A 5 -18.84 -7.29 -19.63
N PRO A 6 -17.93 -7.84 -18.79
CA PRO A 6 -18.07 -7.67 -17.36
C PRO A 6 -18.11 -6.18 -17.07
N VAL A 7 -19.13 -5.72 -16.33
CA VAL A 7 -19.16 -4.37 -15.75
C VAL A 7 -18.07 -4.32 -14.69
N ASN A 8 -16.81 -4.22 -15.12
CA ASN A 8 -15.66 -3.97 -14.28
C ASN A 8 -15.65 -2.46 -13.99
N SER A 9 -16.52 -2.01 -13.09
CA SER A 9 -16.35 -0.67 -12.53
C SER A 9 -15.12 -0.70 -11.63
N THR A 10 -14.01 -0.12 -12.08
CA THR A 10 -12.88 0.20 -11.20
C THR A 10 -13.41 0.97 -9.99
N PRO A 11 -13.13 0.54 -8.75
CA PRO A 11 -13.65 1.23 -7.58
C PRO A 11 -13.16 2.67 -7.56
N THR A 12 -14.04 3.58 -7.17
CA THR A 12 -13.73 5.01 -7.12
C THR A 12 -13.42 5.44 -5.69
N ILE A 13 -12.52 6.40 -5.55
CA ILE A 13 -12.22 7.07 -4.29
C ILE A 13 -12.32 8.58 -4.47
N PRO A 14 -12.86 9.32 -3.48
CA PRO A 14 -13.01 10.76 -3.60
C PRO A 14 -11.67 11.47 -3.45
N CYS A 15 -11.40 12.39 -4.38
CA CYS A 15 -10.35 13.38 -4.26
C CYS A 15 -10.65 14.31 -3.07
N ASP A 16 -9.59 14.80 -2.44
CA ASP A 16 -9.62 15.80 -1.38
C ASP A 16 -10.30 15.44 -0.06
N LEU A 17 -10.80 14.21 0.10
CA LEU A 17 -11.38 13.75 1.36
C LEU A 17 -10.39 12.99 2.23
N PRO A 18 -10.48 13.13 3.57
CA PRO A 18 -9.73 12.31 4.50
C PRO A 18 -10.29 10.89 4.52
N LEU A 19 -9.45 9.92 4.17
CA LEU A 19 -9.81 8.50 4.05
C LEU A 19 -8.99 7.63 5.00
N ARG A 20 -9.58 6.50 5.36
CA ARG A 20 -8.88 5.38 5.97
C ARG A 20 -8.84 4.23 4.98
N MET A 21 -7.79 3.43 5.06
CA MET A 21 -7.68 2.20 4.29
C MET A 21 -7.79 1.01 5.23
N GLU A 22 -8.56 0.03 4.80
CA GLU A 22 -8.77 -1.22 5.50
C GLU A 22 -8.22 -2.36 4.63
N LEU A 23 -7.27 -3.12 5.18
CA LEU A 23 -6.70 -4.28 4.51
C LEU A 23 -7.18 -5.55 5.22
N ASN A 24 -8.07 -6.27 4.55
CA ASN A 24 -8.63 -7.53 5.02
C ASN A 24 -7.77 -8.72 4.58
N LEU A 25 -6.55 -8.80 5.11
CA LEU A 25 -5.57 -9.85 4.77
C LEU A 25 -5.52 -10.90 5.89
N ASN A 26 -6.04 -12.10 5.64
CA ASN A 26 -6.04 -13.21 6.61
C ASN A 26 -4.74 -14.03 6.54
N TYR A 27 -3.61 -13.41 6.89
CA TYR A 27 -2.27 -14.02 6.89
C TYR A 27 -1.57 -13.80 8.24
N PRO A 28 -2.05 -14.45 9.32
CA PRO A 28 -1.49 -14.22 10.64
C PRO A 28 0.00 -14.58 10.70
N GLN A 29 0.77 -13.82 11.48
CA GLN A 29 2.22 -13.98 11.66
C GLN A 29 3.05 -13.80 10.37
N SER A 30 2.45 -13.28 9.30
CA SER A 30 3.16 -12.90 8.07
C SER A 30 3.55 -11.42 8.10
N TYR A 31 4.28 -10.98 7.09
CA TYR A 31 4.73 -9.60 6.91
C TYR A 31 4.14 -9.01 5.64
N LEU A 32 3.75 -7.73 5.68
CA LEU A 32 3.18 -6.98 4.57
C LEU A 32 4.16 -5.93 4.05
N LEU A 33 4.52 -5.99 2.78
CA LEU A 33 4.94 -4.81 2.04
C LEU A 33 3.73 -4.24 1.29
N LEU A 34 3.45 -2.95 1.47
CA LEU A 34 2.43 -2.26 0.69
C LEU A 34 3.10 -1.13 -0.09
N LEU A 35 3.05 -1.23 -1.41
CA LEU A 35 3.56 -0.24 -2.34
C LEU A 35 2.39 0.53 -2.95
N ASN A 36 2.58 1.83 -3.19
CA ASN A 36 1.64 2.65 -3.93
C ASN A 36 2.30 3.22 -5.20
N ARG A 37 1.52 3.29 -6.27
CA ARG A 37 1.83 4.06 -7.49
C ARG A 37 0.65 4.97 -7.82
N GLY A 38 0.90 6.27 -7.77
CA GLY A 38 0.05 7.30 -8.36
C GLY A 38 0.60 7.77 -9.71
N LEU A 39 0.04 8.85 -10.24
CA LEU A 39 0.42 9.38 -11.56
C LEU A 39 1.92 9.72 -11.68
N ASN A 40 2.48 10.36 -10.65
CA ASN A 40 3.87 10.82 -10.62
C ASN A 40 4.61 10.35 -9.34
N THR A 41 4.02 9.44 -8.59
CA THR A 41 4.50 9.05 -7.25
C THR A 41 4.59 7.54 -7.16
N ARG A 42 5.69 7.06 -6.57
CA ARG A 42 5.89 5.65 -6.21
C ARG A 42 6.51 5.60 -4.83
N PHE A 43 5.80 5.07 -3.85
CA PHE A 43 6.29 5.05 -2.48
C PHE A 43 5.90 3.77 -1.73
N LEU A 44 6.72 3.47 -0.73
CA LEU A 44 6.43 2.45 0.28
C LEU A 44 5.40 3.01 1.26
N VAL A 45 4.26 2.35 1.39
CA VAL A 45 3.20 2.66 2.35
C VAL A 45 3.39 1.89 3.65
N CYS A 46 3.77 0.61 3.56
CA CYS A 46 4.03 -0.26 4.70
C CYS A 46 5.28 -1.11 4.43
N PRO A 47 6.32 -1.09 5.29
CA PRO A 47 6.44 -0.27 6.49
C PRO A 47 6.88 1.17 6.19
N SER A 48 6.08 2.18 6.54
CA SER A 48 6.46 3.60 6.46
C SER A 48 6.14 4.35 7.74
N LEU A 49 6.94 5.36 8.09
CA LEU A 49 6.64 6.23 9.23
C LEU A 49 5.38 7.06 9.02
N ALA A 50 5.04 7.37 7.76
CA ALA A 50 3.91 8.21 7.43
C ALA A 50 2.58 7.57 7.83
N PHE A 51 2.35 6.32 7.42
CA PHE A 51 1.03 5.69 7.51
C PHE A 51 1.02 4.34 8.24
N ALA A 52 2.06 3.52 8.11
CA ALA A 52 2.04 2.16 8.66
C ALA A 52 3.45 1.72 9.08
N PRO A 53 3.91 2.06 10.30
CA PRO A 53 5.27 1.77 10.74
C PRO A 53 5.53 0.30 11.07
N ASP A 54 4.48 -0.49 11.28
CA ASP A 54 4.57 -1.93 11.57
C ASP A 54 4.01 -2.73 10.40
N ASN A 55 4.82 -3.64 9.86
CA ASN A 55 4.46 -4.48 8.74
C ASN A 55 4.05 -5.90 9.15
N LYS A 56 4.11 -6.26 10.43
CA LYS A 56 3.66 -7.57 10.86
C LYS A 56 2.14 -7.66 10.86
N ILE A 57 1.60 -8.74 10.28
CA ILE A 57 0.17 -9.03 10.25
C ILE A 57 -0.17 -9.87 11.48
N ASP A 58 -0.49 -9.22 12.60
CA ASP A 58 -0.92 -9.92 13.81
C ASP A 58 -2.43 -10.23 13.80
N GLN A 59 -3.27 -9.26 13.44
CA GLN A 59 -4.72 -9.41 13.35
C GLN A 59 -5.31 -8.59 12.19
N PRO A 60 -6.21 -9.15 11.36
CA PRO A 60 -7.00 -8.37 10.41
C PRO A 60 -8.21 -7.70 11.09
N PRO A 61 -8.72 -6.58 10.53
CA PRO A 61 -8.13 -5.82 9.44
C PRO A 61 -6.92 -4.99 9.90
N ILE A 62 -5.99 -4.74 8.97
CA ILE A 62 -4.97 -3.70 9.16
C ILE A 62 -5.60 -2.37 8.77
N LEU A 63 -5.64 -1.42 9.71
CA LEU A 63 -6.17 -0.08 9.48
C LEU A 63 -5.04 0.92 9.25
N LEU A 64 -5.14 1.69 8.17
CA LEU A 64 -4.24 2.79 7.87
C LEU A 64 -4.99 4.13 7.95
N PRO A 65 -4.37 5.17 8.54
CA PRO A 65 -3.07 5.14 9.19
C PRO A 65 -3.06 4.32 10.49
N GLN A 66 -2.00 3.53 10.70
CA GLN A 66 -1.79 2.76 11.92
C GLN A 66 -1.47 3.66 13.11
N MET A 67 -1.85 3.23 14.31
CA MET A 67 -1.45 3.89 15.56
C MET A 67 0.08 4.00 15.65
N GLY A 68 0.57 5.16 16.08
CA GLY A 68 2.00 5.44 16.20
C GLY A 68 2.67 5.95 14.92
N SER A 69 1.95 5.96 13.78
CA SER A 69 2.39 6.66 12.57
C SER A 69 2.38 8.19 12.74
N ILE A 70 3.14 8.89 11.91
CA ILE A 70 3.15 10.37 11.88
C ILE A 70 1.76 10.92 11.56
N ALA A 71 1.01 10.25 10.66
CA ALA A 71 -0.35 10.65 10.33
C ALA A 71 -1.26 10.64 11.57
N THR A 72 -1.27 9.55 12.35
CA THR A 72 -2.08 9.50 13.58
C THR A 72 -1.64 10.52 14.62
N GLN A 73 -0.33 10.71 14.84
CA GLN A 73 0.20 11.71 15.79
C GLN A 73 -0.20 13.15 15.43
N LYS A 74 -0.36 13.44 14.14
CA LYS A 74 -0.76 14.76 13.63
C LYS A 74 -2.25 14.87 13.33
N ASN A 75 -3.05 13.87 13.72
CA ASN A 75 -4.48 13.78 13.40
C ASN A 75 -4.78 13.96 11.90
N ARG A 76 -4.00 13.26 11.04
CA ARG A 76 -4.13 13.26 9.58
C ARG A 76 -4.59 11.88 9.10
N PHE A 77 -5.23 11.90 7.93
CA PHE A 77 -5.73 10.72 7.22
C PHE A 77 -5.09 10.64 5.83
N ILE A 78 -5.32 9.52 5.12
CA ILE A 78 -4.91 9.40 3.72
C ILE A 78 -5.76 10.38 2.91
N LYS A 79 -5.12 11.11 2.00
CA LYS A 79 -5.79 12.09 1.15
C LYS A 79 -5.14 12.02 -0.23
N PHE A 80 -5.95 12.13 -1.28
CA PHE A 80 -5.51 12.21 -2.66
C PHE A 80 -5.71 13.64 -3.15
N ASP A 81 -4.63 14.27 -3.60
CA ASP A 81 -4.62 15.70 -3.95
C ASP A 81 -4.98 15.97 -5.43
N GLY A 82 -5.28 14.92 -6.20
CA GLY A 82 -5.64 15.05 -7.60
C GLY A 82 -6.39 13.85 -8.13
N GLU A 83 -7.17 14.07 -9.19
CA GLU A 83 -7.84 13.02 -9.95
C GLU A 83 -6.84 12.17 -10.73
N GLY A 84 -7.12 10.89 -10.89
CA GLY A 84 -6.21 9.96 -11.56
C GLY A 84 -6.39 8.52 -11.13
N VAL A 85 -5.45 7.66 -11.53
CA VAL A 85 -5.43 6.26 -11.12
C VAL A 85 -4.44 6.11 -9.97
N GLU A 86 -4.89 5.46 -8.91
CA GLU A 86 -4.09 5.10 -7.75
C GLU A 86 -4.02 3.58 -7.62
N GLU A 87 -2.81 3.04 -7.60
CA GLU A 87 -2.56 1.60 -7.61
C GLU A 87 -1.83 1.18 -6.34
N TYR A 88 -2.22 0.03 -5.83
CA TYR A 88 -1.62 -0.57 -4.65
C TYR A 88 -1.19 -1.99 -4.97
N LEU A 89 0.03 -2.32 -4.59
CA LEU A 89 0.59 -3.66 -4.64
C LEU A 89 0.92 -4.09 -3.21
N GLY A 90 0.16 -5.05 -2.69
CA GLY A 90 0.44 -5.70 -1.42
C GLY A 90 1.22 -6.99 -1.65
N ILE A 91 2.29 -7.19 -0.90
CA ILE A 91 3.10 -8.41 -0.92
C ILE A 91 3.11 -8.95 0.50
N VAL A 92 2.60 -10.16 0.67
CA VAL A 92 2.60 -10.86 1.95
C VAL A 92 3.64 -11.97 1.90
N SER A 93 4.49 -12.07 2.92
CA SER A 93 5.53 -13.10 3.03
C SER A 93 5.63 -13.64 4.45
N GLU A 94 5.96 -14.92 4.60
CA GLU A 94 6.17 -15.55 5.92
C GLU A 94 7.38 -14.96 6.66
N LYS A 95 8.39 -14.50 5.91
CA LYS A 95 9.61 -13.88 6.45
C LYS A 95 9.64 -12.39 6.09
N PRO A 96 10.26 -11.55 6.93
CA PRO A 96 10.43 -10.14 6.61
C PRO A 96 11.34 -9.98 5.38
N ILE A 97 11.09 -8.92 4.61
CA ILE A 97 11.92 -8.51 3.48
C ILE A 97 12.81 -7.38 3.97
N GLU A 98 14.11 -7.68 4.09
CA GLU A 98 15.13 -6.79 4.64
C GLU A 98 15.95 -6.17 3.51
N ILE A 99 15.36 -5.22 2.78
CA ILE A 99 16.03 -4.44 1.73
C ILE A 99 16.14 -3.00 2.19
N ASP A 100 17.34 -2.42 2.10
CA ASP A 100 17.55 -1.00 2.36
C ASP A 100 16.67 -0.15 1.42
N GLY A 101 15.78 0.64 2.01
CA GLY A 101 14.77 1.42 1.28
C GLY A 101 13.37 0.79 1.25
N LEU A 102 13.20 -0.49 1.64
CA LEU A 102 11.91 -1.13 1.91
C LEU A 102 11.63 -1.33 3.41
N THR A 103 12.39 -0.63 4.24
CA THR A 103 12.27 -0.66 5.70
C THR A 103 11.91 0.72 6.24
N ARG A 104 11.46 0.74 7.49
CA ARG A 104 11.18 1.98 8.21
C ARG A 104 12.45 2.82 8.33
N ASN A 105 12.46 4.01 7.70
CA ASN A 105 13.59 4.93 7.74
C ASN A 105 13.29 6.18 8.61
N PRO A 106 14.01 6.43 9.72
CA PRO A 106 13.85 7.62 10.55
C PRO A 106 14.01 8.96 9.82
N LYS A 107 14.75 8.98 8.71
CA LYS A 107 15.05 10.19 7.93
C LYS A 107 14.03 10.43 6.81
N GLN A 108 13.19 9.45 6.47
CA GLN A 108 12.26 9.52 5.35
C GLN A 108 10.87 9.05 5.78
N GLN A 109 9.89 9.94 5.68
CA GLN A 109 8.50 9.59 6.02
C GLN A 109 7.89 8.66 4.97
N PHE A 110 8.22 8.90 3.71
CA PHE A 110 7.85 8.14 2.52
C PHE A 110 9.10 7.71 1.78
N PRO A 111 9.53 6.44 1.93
CA PRO A 111 10.59 5.90 1.08
C PRO A 111 10.11 5.91 -0.38
N ILE A 112 10.86 6.58 -1.25
CA ILE A 112 10.62 6.60 -2.69
C ILE A 112 11.08 5.26 -3.26
N LEU A 113 10.26 4.65 -4.12
CA LEU A 113 10.59 3.39 -4.77
C LEU A 113 11.36 3.66 -6.06
N GLU A 114 12.66 3.42 -6.00
CA GLU A 114 13.54 3.41 -7.17
C GLU A 114 13.53 2.04 -7.86
N ASP A 115 13.81 2.02 -9.17
CA ASP A 115 13.72 0.80 -9.98
C ASP A 115 14.70 -0.28 -9.49
N ASP A 116 15.88 0.12 -9.00
CA ASP A 116 16.87 -0.80 -8.43
C ASP A 116 16.36 -1.51 -7.16
N ILE A 117 15.60 -0.81 -6.32
CA ILE A 117 15.00 -1.38 -5.10
C ILE A 117 13.94 -2.42 -5.49
N LEU A 118 13.13 -2.12 -6.51
CA LEU A 118 12.14 -3.07 -7.02
C LEU A 118 12.80 -4.32 -7.63
N ASN A 119 13.91 -4.15 -8.36
CA ASN A 119 14.66 -5.28 -8.89
C ASN A 119 15.20 -6.19 -7.76
N GLN A 120 15.76 -5.60 -6.70
CA GLN A 120 16.23 -6.36 -5.52
C GLN A 120 15.07 -7.08 -4.81
N LEU A 121 13.91 -6.43 -4.68
CA LEU A 121 12.71 -7.04 -4.12
C LEU A 121 12.30 -8.30 -4.88
N TRP A 122 12.24 -8.21 -6.21
CA TRP A 122 11.88 -9.37 -7.03
C TRP A 122 12.90 -10.50 -6.94
N GLN A 123 14.21 -10.18 -6.90
CA GLN A 123 15.26 -11.17 -6.71
C GLN A 123 15.16 -11.88 -5.35
N GLN A 124 14.86 -11.14 -4.27
CA GLN A 124 14.68 -11.73 -2.95
C GLN A 124 13.42 -12.61 -2.88
N LEU A 125 12.31 -12.15 -3.46
CA LEU A 125 11.07 -12.94 -3.53
C LEU A 125 11.26 -14.24 -4.31
N GLN A 126 12.07 -14.25 -5.38
CA GLN A 126 12.38 -15.48 -6.12
C GLN A 126 13.16 -16.51 -5.28
N GLN A 127 13.93 -16.06 -4.29
CA GLN A 127 14.70 -16.93 -3.39
C GLN A 127 13.86 -17.43 -2.20
N GLN A 128 12.70 -16.82 -1.96
CA GLN A 128 11.80 -17.17 -0.87
C GLN A 128 10.61 -17.99 -1.38
N GLN A 129 10.18 -18.95 -0.57
CA GLN A 129 8.92 -19.66 -0.78
C GLN A 129 7.81 -18.98 0.05
N ASN A 130 6.55 -19.25 -0.28
CA ASN A 130 5.37 -18.81 0.49
C ASN A 130 5.25 -17.29 0.61
N TRP A 131 5.16 -16.62 -0.54
CA TRP A 131 4.71 -15.23 -0.63
C TRP A 131 3.52 -15.12 -1.58
N GLN A 132 2.74 -14.06 -1.40
CA GLN A 132 1.57 -13.78 -2.22
C GLN A 132 1.48 -12.30 -2.55
N VAL A 133 1.02 -12.00 -3.77
CA VAL A 133 0.81 -10.64 -4.27
C VAL A 133 -0.68 -10.36 -4.38
N PHE A 134 -1.06 -9.16 -3.96
CA PHE A 134 -2.38 -8.57 -4.11
C PHE A 134 -2.24 -7.26 -4.86
N TYR A 135 -3.17 -6.99 -5.77
CA TYR A 135 -3.19 -5.76 -6.53
C TYR A 135 -4.59 -5.17 -6.52
N GLN A 136 -4.67 -3.86 -6.33
CA GLN A 136 -5.91 -3.11 -6.45
C GLN A 136 -5.62 -1.74 -7.06
N SER A 137 -6.41 -1.36 -8.06
CA SER A 137 -6.44 0.00 -8.59
C SER A 137 -7.74 0.70 -8.21
N PHE A 138 -7.65 2.01 -8.06
CA PHE A 138 -8.76 2.90 -7.79
C PHE A 138 -8.73 4.07 -8.76
N GLN A 139 -9.92 4.50 -9.18
CA GLN A 139 -10.07 5.77 -9.88
C GLN A 139 -10.34 6.87 -8.85
N VAL A 140 -9.38 7.76 -8.66
CA VAL A 140 -9.59 9.00 -7.90
C VAL A 140 -10.42 9.95 -8.75
N VAL A 141 -11.59 10.33 -8.22
CA VAL A 141 -12.54 11.21 -8.89
C VAL A 141 -12.81 12.45 -8.04
N LYS A 142 -13.11 13.57 -8.68
CA LYS A 142 -13.53 14.77 -7.96
C LYS A 142 -14.70 14.45 -7.03
N HIS A 143 -14.60 14.89 -5.77
CA HIS A 143 -15.72 14.80 -4.86
C HIS A 143 -16.87 15.68 -5.36
N GLN A 144 -18.02 15.06 -5.67
CA GLN A 144 -19.26 15.77 -5.94
C GLN A 144 -19.99 15.96 -4.59
N PRO A 145 -20.25 17.21 -4.17
CA PRO A 145 -20.92 17.52 -2.90
C PRO A 145 -22.41 17.14 -2.91
#